data_AF-A0A1Y1LYZ9-F1
#
_entry.id   AF-A0A1Y1LYZ9-F1
#
_cell.length_a   1.000
_cell.length_b   1.000
_cell.length_c   1.000
_cell.angle_alpha   90.00
_cell.angle_beta   90.00
_cell.angle_gamma   90.00
#
_symmetry.space_group_name_H-M   'P 1'
#
loop_
_entity.id
_entity.type
_entity.pdbx_description
1 polymer ?
#
loop_
_entity_poly.entity_id
_entity_poly.type
_entity_poly.pdbx_seq_one_letter_code
_entity_poly.pdbx_strand_id
1 'polypeptide(L)'
;MIANGSVFMHTLIYVMNQSAVQQQESAYSYYYTDIDKAMNASKCFGSYGCFELSPPWISEHRPIALYPEDLSKIEPNYLYYSRVNPTEAVHIDLDDFDFVLSNNIDALLPTYTIAHGFLEGGGQTWVRLVRLPCEIEREFPD
;
A
#
# COMPACT_ATOMS: atom_id res chain seq x y z
N MET A 1 -5.53 -29.14 -58.15
CA MET A 1 -4.80 -29.02 -56.88
C MET A 1 -4.72 -27.53 -56.54
N ILE A 2 -4.73 -27.13 -55.26
CA ILE A 2 -5.01 -25.77 -54.68
C ILE A 2 -6.50 -25.67 -54.28
N ALA A 3 -6.95 -25.39 -53.06
CA ALA A 3 -6.34 -25.01 -51.78
C ALA A 3 -7.26 -25.43 -50.60
N ASN A 4 -6.88 -26.45 -49.83
CA ASN A 4 -7.53 -26.76 -48.54
C ASN A 4 -6.74 -26.21 -47.33
N GLY A 5 -5.58 -25.59 -47.58
CA GLY A 5 -4.71 -25.05 -46.52
C GLY A 5 -5.24 -23.78 -45.86
N SER A 6 -5.98 -22.93 -46.59
CA SER A 6 -6.51 -21.67 -46.04
C SER A 6 -7.58 -21.91 -44.98
N VAL A 7 -8.53 -22.82 -45.24
CA VAL A 7 -9.60 -23.14 -44.29
C VAL A 7 -9.04 -23.80 -43.04
N PHE A 8 -8.09 -24.72 -43.18
CA PHE A 8 -7.43 -25.34 -42.03
C PHE A 8 -6.70 -24.31 -41.15
N MET A 9 -5.99 -23.36 -41.76
CA MET A 9 -5.29 -22.31 -41.00
C MET A 9 -6.27 -21.35 -40.31
N HIS A 10 -7.35 -20.94 -40.98
CA HIS A 10 -8.38 -20.09 -40.37
C HIS A 10 -9.07 -20.78 -39.19
N THR A 11 -9.36 -22.08 -39.32
CA THR A 11 -9.91 -22.87 -38.22
C THR A 11 -8.92 -23.00 -37.06
N LEU A 12 -7.62 -23.19 -37.34
CA LEU A 12 -6.60 -23.20 -36.30
C LEU A 12 -6.49 -21.86 -35.56
N ILE A 13 -6.45 -20.74 -36.28
CA ILE A 13 -6.41 -19.40 -35.66
C ILE A 13 -7.69 -19.14 -34.84
N TYR A 14 -8.85 -19.53 -35.35
CA TYR A 14 -10.12 -19.36 -34.65
C TYR A 14 -10.18 -20.19 -33.36
N VAL A 15 -9.74 -21.46 -33.41
CA VAL A 15 -9.66 -22.33 -32.23
C VAL A 15 -8.61 -21.81 -31.25
N MET A 16 -7.46 -21.34 -31.73
CA MET A 16 -6.43 -20.74 -30.86
C MET A 16 -6.92 -19.47 -30.16
N ASN A 17 -7.65 -18.59 -30.86
CA ASN A 17 -8.26 -17.41 -30.26
C ASN A 17 -9.33 -17.79 -29.22
N GLN A 18 -10.19 -18.78 -29.52
CA GLN A 18 -11.15 -19.29 -28.54
C GLN A 18 -10.46 -19.91 -27.33
N SER A 19 -9.38 -20.68 -27.52
CA SER A 19 -8.64 -21.26 -26.39
C SER A 19 -7.90 -20.20 -25.57
N ALA A 20 -7.41 -19.13 -26.17
CA ALA A 20 -6.82 -18.00 -25.45
C ALA A 20 -7.88 -17.24 -24.63
N VAL A 21 -9.07 -17.01 -25.20
CA VAL A 21 -10.20 -16.41 -24.49
C VAL A 21 -10.69 -17.32 -23.35
N GLN A 22 -10.80 -18.63 -23.58
CA GLN A 22 -11.17 -19.61 -22.55
C GLN A 22 -10.09 -19.75 -21.45
N GLN A 23 -8.80 -19.62 -21.77
CA GLN A 23 -7.71 -19.59 -20.79
C GLN A 23 -7.75 -18.32 -19.95
N GLN A 24 -8.02 -17.16 -20.57
CA GLN A 24 -8.21 -15.90 -19.88
C GLN A 24 -9.41 -15.96 -18.93
N GLU A 25 -10.57 -16.42 -19.41
CA GLU A 25 -11.79 -16.54 -18.61
C GLU A 25 -11.66 -17.58 -17.49
N SER A 26 -10.96 -18.69 -17.72
CA SER A 26 -10.71 -19.71 -16.68
C SER A 26 -9.71 -19.24 -15.62
N ALA A 27 -8.68 -18.48 -15.98
CA ALA A 27 -7.78 -17.86 -15.01
C ALA A 27 -8.48 -16.79 -14.17
N TYR A 28 -9.35 -15.98 -14.79
CA TYR A 28 -10.19 -15.03 -14.07
C TYR A 28 -11.20 -15.74 -13.15
N SER A 29 -11.88 -16.76 -13.66
CA SER A 29 -12.82 -17.59 -12.89
C SER A 29 -12.15 -18.26 -11.69
N TYR A 30 -10.95 -18.83 -11.86
CA TYR A 30 -10.17 -19.44 -10.79
C TYR A 30 -9.79 -18.40 -9.71
N TYR A 31 -9.32 -17.22 -10.13
CA TYR A 31 -9.00 -16.09 -9.24
C TYR A 31 -10.23 -15.64 -8.44
N TYR A 32 -11.40 -15.54 -9.07
CA TYR A 32 -12.64 -15.19 -8.37
C TYR A 32 -13.15 -16.31 -7.45
N THR A 33 -12.98 -17.59 -7.78
CA THR A 33 -13.41 -18.69 -6.89
C THR A 33 -12.56 -18.81 -5.62
N ASP A 34 -11.25 -18.57 -5.72
CA ASP A 34 -10.37 -18.52 -4.56
C ASP A 34 -10.63 -17.24 -3.73
N ILE A 35 -10.97 -16.14 -4.40
CA ILE A 35 -11.43 -14.91 -3.75
C ILE A 35 -12.77 -15.13 -3.04
N ASP A 36 -13.80 -15.73 -3.63
CA ASP A 36 -15.09 -15.98 -2.96
C ASP A 36 -14.92 -16.81 -1.67
N LYS A 37 -13.97 -17.75 -1.69
CA LYS A 37 -13.59 -18.53 -0.50
C LYS A 37 -12.81 -17.68 0.52
N ALA A 38 -11.99 -16.74 0.07
CA ALA A 38 -11.23 -15.80 0.89
C ALA A 38 -12.00 -14.53 1.30
N MET A 39 -13.13 -14.20 0.64
CA MET A 39 -13.97 -13.03 0.91
C MET A 39 -14.67 -13.14 2.25
N ASN A 40 -14.87 -14.37 2.73
CA ASN A 40 -15.36 -14.68 4.07
C ASN A 40 -14.23 -14.84 5.10
N ALA A 41 -12.96 -14.70 4.69
CA ALA A 41 -11.81 -14.77 5.57
C ALA A 41 -11.27 -13.35 5.83
N SER A 42 -10.85 -13.12 7.07
CA SER A 42 -10.21 -11.87 7.51
C SER A 42 -8.81 -12.16 8.02
N LYS A 43 -7.84 -11.31 7.68
CA LYS A 43 -6.48 -11.36 8.26
C LYS A 43 -6.33 -10.24 9.30
N CYS A 44 -5.91 -10.58 10.51
CA CYS A 44 -5.80 -9.64 11.63
C CYS A 44 -4.34 -9.31 11.98
N PHE A 45 -4.09 -8.04 12.32
CA PHE A 45 -2.77 -7.49 12.61
C PHE A 45 -2.78 -6.75 13.96
N GLY A 46 -2.80 -7.49 15.07
CA GLY A 46 -2.69 -6.91 16.42
C GLY A 46 -3.66 -5.74 16.66
N SER A 47 -3.12 -4.60 17.11
CA SER A 47 -3.87 -3.36 17.38
C SER A 47 -4.46 -2.69 16.12
N TYR A 48 -4.01 -3.07 14.92
CA TYR A 48 -4.51 -2.53 13.65
C TYR A 48 -5.83 -3.21 13.18
N GLY A 49 -6.29 -4.23 13.89
CA GLY A 49 -7.55 -4.91 13.58
C GLY A 49 -7.45 -5.90 12.42
N CYS A 50 -8.59 -6.19 11.79
CA CYS A 50 -8.72 -7.20 10.75
C CYS A 50 -9.10 -6.59 9.40
N PHE A 51 -8.53 -7.13 8.33
CA PHE A 51 -8.78 -6.74 6.96
C PHE A 51 -9.43 -7.91 6.22
N GLU A 52 -10.51 -7.60 5.50
CA GLU A 52 -11.22 -8.53 4.62
C GLU A 52 -10.90 -8.20 3.17
N LEU A 53 -11.15 -9.14 2.25
CA LEU A 53 -11.07 -8.90 0.80
C LEU A 53 -12.44 -8.70 0.16
N SER A 54 -13.50 -8.69 0.97
CA SER A 54 -14.86 -8.34 0.59
C SER A 54 -14.95 -6.89 0.08
N PRO A 55 -16.00 -6.51 -0.67
CA PRO A 55 -16.24 -5.12 -1.02
C PRO A 55 -16.28 -4.25 0.24
N PRO A 56 -15.64 -3.06 0.26
CA PRO A 56 -15.17 -2.32 -0.90
C PRO A 56 -13.74 -2.64 -1.33
N TRP A 57 -13.00 -3.51 -0.65
CA TRP A 57 -11.58 -3.73 -0.94
C TRP A 57 -11.34 -4.30 -2.34
N ILE A 58 -12.29 -5.10 -2.84
CA ILE A 58 -12.42 -5.49 -4.24
C ILE A 58 -13.51 -4.68 -4.95
N SER A 59 -13.24 -4.22 -6.18
CA SER A 59 -14.21 -3.52 -7.04
C SER A 59 -13.75 -3.52 -8.51
N GLU A 60 -14.56 -3.02 -9.45
CA GLU A 60 -14.14 -2.86 -10.85
C GLU A 60 -12.87 -2.01 -11.00
N HIS A 61 -12.67 -1.01 -10.12
CA HIS A 61 -11.47 -0.16 -10.09
C HIS A 61 -10.32 -0.76 -9.25
N ARG A 62 -10.58 -1.83 -8.48
CA ARG A 62 -9.60 -2.60 -7.70
C ARG A 62 -9.80 -4.10 -7.99
N PRO A 63 -9.46 -4.56 -9.20
CA PRO A 63 -9.74 -5.93 -9.63
C PRO A 63 -8.87 -6.96 -8.91
N ILE A 64 -7.77 -6.50 -8.30
CA ILE A 64 -6.85 -7.33 -7.52
C ILE A 64 -6.99 -6.94 -6.05
N ALA A 65 -7.46 -7.87 -5.22
CA ALA A 65 -7.54 -7.71 -3.78
C ALA A 65 -6.55 -8.66 -3.10
N LEU A 66 -5.57 -8.10 -2.41
CA LEU A 66 -4.61 -8.83 -1.60
C LEU A 66 -4.67 -8.29 -0.18
N TYR A 67 -4.36 -9.14 0.80
CA TYR A 67 -4.18 -8.65 2.17
C TYR A 67 -3.00 -7.69 2.23
N PRO A 68 -3.01 -6.75 3.18
CA PRO A 68 -1.81 -6.00 3.52
C PRO A 68 -0.63 -6.93 3.80
N GLU A 69 0.57 -6.43 3.47
CA GLU A 69 1.82 -7.09 3.84
C GLU A 69 1.94 -7.20 5.37
N ASP A 70 2.72 -8.17 5.85
CA ASP A 70 2.93 -8.34 7.30
C ASP A 70 3.62 -7.12 7.93
N LEU A 71 3.27 -6.83 9.19
CA LEU A 71 3.80 -5.66 9.91
C LEU A 71 5.33 -5.67 9.99
N SER A 72 5.96 -6.85 10.06
CA SER A 72 7.41 -7.02 10.05
C SER A 72 8.06 -6.74 8.68
N LYS A 73 7.27 -6.52 7.63
CA LYS A 73 7.76 -6.16 6.30
C LYS A 73 7.49 -4.70 5.99
N ILE A 74 6.39 -4.14 6.53
CA ILE A 74 6.06 -2.72 6.40
C ILE A 74 6.91 -1.89 7.38
N GLU A 75 7.01 -2.35 8.63
CA GLU A 75 7.75 -1.72 9.74
C GLU A 75 7.64 -0.19 9.77
N PRO A 76 6.42 0.36 9.98
CA PRO A 76 6.22 1.80 9.99
C PRO A 76 7.00 2.45 11.14
N ASN A 77 7.85 3.42 10.81
CA ASN A 77 8.62 4.19 11.78
C ASN A 77 7.93 5.52 12.05
N TYR A 78 7.51 5.74 13.29
CA TYR A 78 6.83 6.97 13.70
C TYR A 78 7.83 7.89 14.39
N LEU A 79 8.15 9.01 13.74
CA LEU A 79 9.15 9.96 14.20
C LEU A 79 8.46 11.26 14.64
N TYR A 80 8.62 11.60 15.93
CA TYR A 80 8.15 12.85 16.51
C TYR A 80 9.23 13.92 16.43
N TYR A 81 8.84 15.11 15.95
CA TYR A 81 9.64 16.32 15.96
C TYR A 81 8.86 17.43 16.64
N SER A 82 9.57 18.27 17.40
CA SER A 82 8.98 19.44 18.06
C SER A 82 9.71 20.71 17.63
N ARG A 83 9.14 21.87 17.95
CA ARG A 83 9.84 23.15 17.74
C ARG A 83 11.11 23.26 18.57
N VAL A 84 11.16 22.57 19.71
CA VAL A 84 12.32 22.54 20.62
C VAL A 84 13.40 21.62 20.07
N ASN A 85 13.02 20.49 19.46
CA ASN A 85 13.93 19.57 18.80
C ASN A 85 13.53 19.36 17.33
N PRO A 86 13.86 20.33 16.45
CA PRO A 86 13.46 20.31 15.06
C PRO A 86 14.38 19.45 14.20
N THR A 87 15.46 18.87 14.71
CA THR A 87 16.42 18.10 13.90
C THR A 87 16.52 16.65 14.33
N GLU A 88 16.48 16.37 15.63
CA GLU A 88 16.55 15.01 16.15
C GLU A 88 15.14 14.49 16.43
N ALA A 89 14.88 13.27 15.95
CA ALA A 89 13.60 12.63 16.12
C ALA A 89 13.52 11.88 17.43
N VAL A 90 12.34 11.87 18.05
CA VAL A 90 12.00 10.86 19.06
C VAL A 90 11.15 9.79 18.39
N HIS A 91 11.54 8.52 18.54
CA HIS A 91 10.75 7.42 18.01
C HIS A 91 9.51 7.18 18.88
N ILE A 92 8.33 7.15 18.25
CA ILE A 92 7.08 6.82 18.92
C ILE A 92 6.94 5.30 18.94
N ASP A 93 6.89 4.72 20.13
CA ASP A 93 6.42 3.36 20.32
C ASP A 93 4.89 3.39 20.48
N LEU A 94 4.16 2.65 19.66
CA LEU A 94 2.71 2.61 19.72
C LEU A 94 2.17 1.88 20.95
N ASP A 95 3.01 1.07 21.60
CA ASP A 95 2.67 0.38 22.84
C ASP A 95 3.03 1.21 24.10
N ASP A 96 3.67 2.39 23.93
CA ASP A 96 3.96 3.34 25.01
C ASP A 96 2.82 4.34 25.20
N PHE A 97 1.92 4.03 26.13
CA PHE A 97 0.79 4.90 26.47
C PHE A 97 1.18 6.18 27.22
N ASP A 98 2.40 6.25 27.76
CA ASP A 98 2.91 7.41 28.50
C ASP A 98 3.73 8.36 27.60
N PHE A 99 3.93 8.03 26.32
CA PHE A 99 4.76 8.78 25.37
C PHE A 99 4.48 10.28 25.33
N VAL A 100 3.20 10.67 25.35
CA VAL A 100 2.76 12.07 25.31
C VAL A 100 3.23 12.83 26.54
N LEU A 101 3.12 12.21 27.72
CA LEU A 101 3.53 12.80 28.99
C LEU A 101 5.05 12.81 29.11
N SER A 102 5.73 11.71 28.75
CA SER A 102 7.18 11.57 28.87
C SER A 102 7.95 12.52 27.96
N ASN A 103 7.37 12.88 26.81
CA ASN A 103 7.95 13.83 25.85
C ASN A 103 7.40 15.25 25.97
N ASN A 104 6.59 15.53 27.00
CA ASN A 104 6.01 16.84 27.26
C ASN A 104 5.30 17.43 26.02
N ILE A 105 4.53 16.59 25.32
CA ILE A 105 3.77 16.98 24.13
C ILE A 105 2.57 17.83 24.58
N ASP A 106 2.56 19.09 24.16
CA ASP A 106 1.49 20.02 24.48
C ASP A 106 0.24 19.74 23.62
N ALA A 107 -0.80 19.22 24.26
CA ALA A 107 -2.08 18.91 23.61
C ALA A 107 -2.84 20.15 23.10
N LEU A 108 -2.45 21.37 23.50
CA LEU A 108 -3.03 22.62 23.02
C LEU A 108 -2.39 23.09 21.71
N LEU A 109 -1.22 22.56 21.34
CA LEU A 109 -0.55 22.91 20.10
C LEU A 109 -1.04 22.04 18.92
N PRO A 110 -1.11 22.61 17.71
CA PRO A 110 -1.48 21.83 16.54
C PRO A 110 -0.42 20.75 16.25
N THR A 111 -0.90 19.52 16.04
CA THR A 111 -0.08 18.39 15.61
C THR A 111 -0.34 18.09 14.15
N TYR A 112 0.73 17.91 13.38
CA TYR A 112 0.66 17.60 11.96
C TYR A 112 1.33 16.25 11.71
N THR A 113 0.68 15.40 10.91
CA THR A 113 1.25 14.13 10.45
C THR A 113 1.71 14.29 9.01
N ILE A 114 2.97 13.94 8.74
CA ILE A 114 3.54 13.93 7.40
C ILE A 114 3.78 12.46 7.03
N ALA A 115 3.18 12.01 5.94
CA ALA A 115 3.37 10.66 5.42
C ALA A 115 3.86 10.74 3.97
N HIS A 116 4.87 9.95 3.65
CA HIS A 116 5.35 9.80 2.28
C HIS A 116 4.49 8.78 1.52
N GLY A 117 4.67 8.75 0.20
CA GLY A 117 3.93 7.87 -0.69
C GLY A 117 4.85 7.09 -1.62
N PHE A 118 4.56 7.17 -2.92
CA PHE A 118 5.16 6.39 -4.00
C PHE A 118 6.70 6.27 -3.94
N LEU A 119 7.22 5.05 -3.85
CA LEU A 119 8.64 4.62 -3.87
C LEU A 119 9.60 5.29 -2.86
N GLU A 120 9.13 6.24 -2.09
CA GLU A 120 9.92 7.05 -1.17
C GLU A 120 9.85 6.50 0.25
N GLY A 121 10.81 6.91 1.10
CA GLY A 121 10.80 6.65 2.53
C GLY A 121 10.64 7.94 3.35
N GLY A 122 10.53 7.82 4.68
CA GLY A 122 10.43 9.00 5.57
C GLY A 122 11.68 9.90 5.59
N GLY A 123 12.81 9.41 5.08
CA GLY A 123 14.09 10.12 5.04
C GLY A 123 14.26 11.10 3.88
N GLN A 124 13.27 11.26 2.99
CA GLN A 124 13.39 12.16 1.85
C GLN A 124 13.52 13.63 2.28
N THR A 125 14.29 14.41 1.51
CA THR A 125 14.54 15.84 1.78
C THR A 125 13.25 16.64 1.90
N TRP A 126 12.23 16.38 1.08
CA TRP A 126 10.98 17.13 1.14
C TRP A 126 10.24 16.90 2.47
N VAL A 127 10.29 15.70 3.05
CA VAL A 127 9.69 15.41 4.37
C VAL A 127 10.38 16.25 5.44
N ARG A 128 11.72 16.41 5.31
CA ARG A 128 12.52 17.26 6.20
C ARG A 128 12.21 18.75 6.00
N LEU A 129 12.09 19.24 4.77
CA LEU A 129 11.82 20.66 4.51
C LEU A 129 10.43 21.07 5.02
N VAL A 130 9.39 20.26 4.76
CA VAL A 130 8.02 20.56 5.20
C VAL A 130 7.91 20.73 6.72
N ARG A 131 8.75 20.04 7.51
CA ARG A 131 8.73 20.13 8.98
C ARG A 131 9.66 21.20 9.56
N LEU A 132 10.65 21.69 8.81
CA LEU A 132 11.65 22.60 9.36
C LEU A 132 11.13 24.04 9.41
N PRO A 133 11.51 24.82 10.44
CA PRO A 133 11.33 26.28 10.41
C PRO A 133 12.18 26.90 9.30
N CYS A 134 11.65 27.90 8.58
CA CYS A 134 12.36 28.61 7.51
C CYS A 134 13.72 29.20 7.93
N GLU A 135 13.95 29.44 9.22
CA GLU A 135 15.22 29.94 9.75
C GLU A 135 16.31 28.88 9.72
N ILE A 136 15.96 27.61 9.94
CA ILE A 136 16.88 26.46 9.96
C ILE A 136 17.17 25.98 8.53
N GLU A 137 16.22 26.13 7.60
CA GLU A 137 16.42 25.77 6.19
C GLU A 137 17.61 26.52 5.55
N ARG A 138 17.90 27.77 5.96
CA ARG A 138 19.01 28.54 5.39
C ARG A 138 20.40 28.03 5.75
N GLU A 139 20.51 27.14 6.74
CA GLU A 139 21.79 26.61 7.22
C GLU A 139 22.17 25.29 6.52
N PHE A 140 21.24 24.67 5.79
CA PHE A 140 21.46 23.44 5.02
C PHE A 140 21.00 23.60 3.57
N PRO A 141 21.71 24.41 2.74
CA PRO A 141 21.42 24.48 1.32
C PRO A 141 21.81 23.15 0.65
N ASP A 142 20.98 22.70 -0.29
CA ASP A 142 21.12 21.46 -1.08
C ASP A 142 22.51 21.26 -1.69
#